data_AF-A0A1D2MLE1-F1
#
_entry.id   AF-A0A1D2MLE1-F1
#
_cell.length_a   1.000
_cell.length_b   1.000
_cell.length_c   1.000
_cell.angle_alpha   90.00
_cell.angle_beta   90.00
_cell.angle_gamma   90.00
#
_symmetry.space_group_name_H-M   'P 1'
#
loop_
_entity.id
_entity.type
_entity.pdbx_description
1 polymer ?
#
loop_
_entity_poly.entity_id
_entity_poly.type
_entity_poly.pdbx_seq_one_letter_code
_entity_poly.pdbx_strand_id
1 'polypeptide(L)'
;MDFSENQAETATRLHFMKSKEIQLKLLLYFMNPLEKWVIRRKFPLKLAIQLLKLVFVTFQLIQDYEVLFHYSSFAFLQLTGLGFELEILSFPPSTGPLAVYKQHTFFEFLDFAINAHINVQEGAIGPYSYDTFDGAKALIKFCLERYSNRKTFEFNEAVEFNKGTNTTCINISGASRNFSSQEFFKDVNYW
;
A
#
# COMPACT_ATOMS: atom_id res chain seq x y z
N MET A 1 32.60 -75.45 -26.22
CA MET A 1 32.61 -74.53 -25.05
C MET A 1 32.28 -73.09 -25.46
N ASP A 2 32.32 -72.72 -26.75
CA ASP A 2 32.11 -71.33 -27.23
C ASP A 2 30.72 -70.71 -27.07
N PHE A 3 29.63 -71.48 -26.94
CA PHE A 3 28.29 -70.90 -26.97
C PHE A 3 27.89 -70.20 -25.66
N SER A 4 28.35 -70.73 -24.52
CA SER A 4 28.10 -70.14 -23.19
C SER A 4 28.98 -68.91 -22.94
N GLU A 5 30.18 -68.87 -23.49
CA GLU A 5 31.15 -67.78 -23.32
C GLU A 5 30.71 -66.53 -24.10
N ASN A 6 30.19 -66.73 -25.33
CA ASN A 6 29.58 -65.67 -26.14
C ASN A 6 28.30 -65.07 -25.52
N GLN A 7 27.49 -65.87 -24.81
CA GLN A 7 26.31 -65.37 -24.09
C GLN A 7 26.68 -64.54 -22.85
N ALA A 8 27.72 -64.95 -22.12
CA ALA A 8 28.24 -64.19 -20.98
C ALA A 8 28.86 -62.85 -21.44
N GLU A 9 29.59 -62.85 -22.56
CA GLU A 9 30.19 -61.63 -23.10
C GLU A 9 29.11 -60.64 -23.61
N THR A 10 28.06 -61.13 -24.27
CA THR A 10 26.93 -60.29 -24.72
C THR A 10 26.13 -59.72 -23.55
N ALA A 11 25.89 -60.49 -22.49
CA ALA A 11 25.24 -59.99 -21.27
C ALA A 11 26.07 -58.90 -20.57
N THR A 12 27.39 -59.06 -20.55
CA THR A 12 28.32 -58.08 -19.95
C THR A 12 28.35 -56.79 -20.76
N ARG A 13 28.39 -56.88 -22.10
CA ARG A 13 28.30 -55.72 -22.99
C ARG A 13 26.96 -55.00 -22.86
N LEU A 14 25.85 -55.74 -22.74
CA LEU A 14 24.51 -55.18 -22.53
C LEU A 14 24.42 -54.41 -21.21
N HIS A 15 24.96 -54.98 -20.11
CA HIS A 15 25.00 -54.32 -18.81
C HIS A 15 25.84 -53.04 -18.83
N PHE A 16 26.99 -53.07 -19.51
CA PHE A 16 27.85 -51.91 -19.70
C PHE A 16 27.17 -50.79 -20.51
N MET A 17 26.47 -51.15 -21.59
CA MET A 17 25.70 -50.19 -22.39
C MET A 17 24.56 -49.56 -21.59
N LYS A 18 23.86 -50.35 -20.76
CA LYS A 18 22.78 -49.87 -19.88
C LYS A 18 23.29 -48.93 -18.79
N SER A 19 24.44 -49.23 -18.18
CA SER A 19 25.10 -48.35 -17.20
C SER A 19 25.48 -46.99 -17.81
N LYS A 20 26.05 -46.98 -19.01
CA LYS A 20 26.36 -45.74 -19.75
C LYS A 20 25.12 -44.93 -20.08
N GLU A 21 24.01 -45.58 -20.43
CA GLU A 21 22.75 -44.90 -20.72
C GLU A 21 22.18 -44.17 -19.50
N ILE A 22 22.29 -44.78 -18.31
CA ILE A 22 21.87 -44.19 -17.04
C ILE A 22 22.78 -43.00 -16.68
N GLN A 23 24.09 -43.16 -16.83
CA GLN A 23 25.05 -42.07 -16.60
C GLN A 23 24.81 -40.88 -17.54
N LEU A 24 24.50 -41.12 -18.81
CA LEU A 24 24.10 -40.08 -19.76
C LEU A 24 22.78 -39.39 -19.37
N LYS A 25 21.79 -40.14 -18.88
CA LYS A 25 20.52 -39.57 -18.40
C LYS A 25 20.72 -38.69 -17.15
N LEU A 26 21.60 -39.08 -16.25
CA LEU A 26 21.96 -38.32 -15.05
C LEU A 26 22.71 -37.04 -15.38
N LEU A 27 23.76 -37.14 -16.21
CA LEU A 27 24.52 -35.96 -16.66
C LEU A 27 23.59 -34.97 -17.36
N LEU A 28 22.70 -35.46 -18.23
CA LEU A 28 21.73 -34.62 -18.92
C LEU A 28 20.65 -34.05 -17.99
N TYR A 29 20.41 -34.63 -16.81
CA TYR A 29 19.53 -34.07 -15.79
C TYR A 29 20.16 -32.83 -15.12
N PHE A 30 21.46 -32.88 -14.80
CA PHE A 30 22.19 -31.81 -14.10
C PHE A 30 22.76 -30.69 -14.99
N MET A 31 22.72 -30.84 -16.32
CA MET A 31 23.16 -29.77 -17.23
C MET A 31 22.27 -28.51 -17.17
N ASN A 32 22.88 -27.37 -17.53
CA ASN A 32 22.23 -26.07 -17.56
C ASN A 32 21.05 -26.07 -18.57
N PRO A 33 19.87 -25.52 -18.24
CA PRO A 33 18.72 -25.45 -19.15
C PRO A 33 19.00 -24.82 -20.52
N LEU A 34 19.94 -23.87 -20.63
CA LEU A 34 20.38 -23.29 -21.92
C LEU A 34 21.07 -24.33 -22.81
N GLU A 35 22.02 -25.09 -22.25
CA GLU A 35 22.72 -26.18 -22.95
C GLU A 35 21.75 -27.29 -23.38
N LYS A 36 20.78 -27.60 -22.51
CA LYS A 36 19.74 -28.60 -22.75
C LYS A 36 18.81 -28.22 -23.90
N TRP A 37 18.55 -26.92 -24.09
CA TRP A 37 17.76 -26.41 -25.21
C TRP A 37 18.51 -26.52 -26.54
N VAL A 38 19.80 -26.17 -26.56
CA VAL A 38 20.66 -26.29 -27.75
C VAL A 38 20.72 -27.74 -28.24
N ILE A 39 20.81 -28.71 -27.32
CA ILE A 39 20.93 -30.13 -27.65
C ILE A 39 19.59 -30.75 -28.07
N ARG A 40 18.47 -30.43 -27.39
CA ARG A 40 17.18 -31.10 -27.64
C ARG A 40 16.25 -30.38 -28.61
N ARG A 41 16.54 -29.12 -29.01
CA ARG A 41 15.66 -28.25 -29.83
C ARG A 41 14.20 -28.15 -29.35
N LYS A 42 13.89 -28.56 -28.12
CA LYS A 42 12.56 -28.44 -27.50
C LYS A 42 12.56 -27.24 -26.57
N PHE A 43 11.66 -26.29 -26.82
CA PHE A 43 11.57 -25.05 -26.06
C PHE A 43 11.32 -25.31 -24.56
N PRO A 44 12.14 -24.79 -23.63
CA PRO A 44 12.00 -25.03 -22.20
C PRO A 44 10.91 -24.14 -21.61
N LEU A 45 9.64 -24.55 -21.76
CA LEU A 45 8.47 -23.82 -21.25
C LEU A 45 8.58 -23.44 -19.77
N LYS A 46 9.23 -24.27 -18.94
CA LYS A 46 9.47 -23.99 -17.52
C LYS A 46 10.30 -22.71 -17.30
N LEU A 47 11.31 -22.47 -18.13
CA LEU A 47 12.18 -21.28 -18.03
C LEU A 47 11.46 -20.03 -18.57
N ALA A 48 10.71 -20.17 -19.65
CA ALA A 48 9.88 -19.08 -20.19
C ALA A 48 8.82 -18.61 -19.19
N ILE A 49 8.15 -19.55 -18.50
CA ILE A 49 7.17 -19.22 -17.44
C ILE A 49 7.85 -18.53 -16.25
N GLN A 50 9.08 -18.92 -15.88
CA GLN A 50 9.83 -18.24 -14.82
C GLN A 50 10.20 -16.79 -15.19
N LEU A 51 10.63 -16.55 -16.43
CA LEU A 51 10.88 -15.20 -16.95
C LEU A 51 9.60 -14.37 -17.02
N LEU A 52 8.50 -14.96 -17.49
CA LEU A 52 7.19 -14.30 -17.50
C LEU A 52 6.73 -13.92 -16.08
N LYS A 53 6.93 -14.81 -15.10
CA LYS A 53 6.63 -14.52 -13.70
C LYS A 53 7.46 -13.36 -13.17
N LEU A 54 8.75 -13.29 -13.51
CA LEU A 54 9.60 -12.17 -13.09
C LEU A 54 9.06 -10.85 -13.62
N VAL A 55 8.72 -10.78 -14.91
CA VAL A 55 8.13 -9.59 -15.54
C VAL A 55 6.82 -9.21 -14.84
N PHE A 56 5.95 -10.19 -14.57
CA PHE A 56 4.67 -9.95 -13.90
C PHE A 56 4.84 -9.40 -12.48
N VAL A 57 5.75 -9.99 -11.70
CA VAL A 57 6.05 -9.52 -10.34
C VAL A 57 6.65 -8.12 -10.36
N THR A 58 7.56 -7.83 -11.29
CA THR A 58 8.12 -6.48 -11.43
C THR A 58 7.07 -5.46 -11.82
N PHE A 59 6.13 -5.82 -12.71
CA PHE A 59 5.03 -4.93 -13.09
C PHE A 59 4.09 -4.65 -11.92
N GLN A 60 3.71 -5.69 -11.16
CA GLN A 60 2.90 -5.55 -9.95
C GLN A 60 3.57 -4.58 -8.96
N LEU A 61 4.87 -4.75 -8.70
CA LEU A 61 5.61 -3.87 -7.78
C LEU A 61 5.68 -2.41 -8.23
N ILE A 62 5.84 -2.16 -9.53
CA ILE A 62 5.87 -0.78 -10.07
C ILE A 62 4.51 -0.11 -9.87
N GLN A 63 3.43 -0.81 -10.16
CA GLN A 63 2.08 -0.28 -10.01
C GLN A 63 1.76 0.04 -8.54
N ASP A 64 2.12 -0.86 -7.62
CA ASP A 64 1.92 -0.66 -6.17
C ASP A 64 2.75 0.54 -5.64
N TYR A 65 3.95 0.76 -6.19
CA TYR A 65 4.79 1.89 -5.82
C TYR A 65 4.19 3.25 -6.23
N GLU A 66 3.61 3.35 -7.42
CA GLU A 66 2.97 4.58 -7.91
C GLU A 66 1.77 4.99 -7.03
N VAL A 67 0.96 3.99 -6.65
CA VAL A 67 -0.17 4.19 -5.75
C VAL A 67 0.32 4.69 -4.39
N LEU A 68 1.34 4.04 -3.81
CA LEU A 68 1.94 4.46 -2.54
C LEU A 68 2.50 5.88 -2.60
N PHE A 69 3.17 6.25 -3.68
CA PHE A 69 3.73 7.58 -3.88
C PHE A 69 2.62 8.66 -3.96
N HIS A 70 1.52 8.38 -4.66
CA HIS A 70 0.40 9.31 -4.75
C HIS A 70 -0.27 9.54 -3.39
N TYR A 71 -0.54 8.46 -2.64
CA TYR A 71 -1.11 8.57 -1.28
C TYR A 71 -0.18 9.33 -0.33
N SER A 72 1.11 9.01 -0.38
CA SER A 72 2.17 9.67 0.39
C SER A 72 2.22 11.18 0.10
N SER A 73 2.22 11.57 -1.18
CA SER A 73 2.30 12.97 -1.60
C SER A 73 1.07 13.78 -1.17
N PHE A 74 -0.13 13.19 -1.29
CA PHE A 74 -1.36 13.84 -0.86
C PHE A 74 -1.40 14.04 0.67
N ALA A 75 -1.02 13.02 1.44
CA ALA A 75 -0.93 13.13 2.89
C ALA A 75 0.17 14.13 3.31
N PHE A 76 1.29 14.17 2.60
CA PHE A 76 2.36 15.15 2.81
C PHE A 76 1.89 16.58 2.61
N LEU A 77 1.14 16.86 1.54
CA LEU A 77 0.56 18.17 1.29
C LEU A 77 -0.36 18.64 2.42
N GLN A 78 -1.08 17.72 3.06
CA GLN A 78 -2.08 18.03 4.09
C GLN A 78 -1.56 18.11 5.52
N LEU A 79 -0.33 17.62 5.81
CA LEU A 79 0.13 17.43 7.20
C LEU A 79 1.48 18.11 7.53
N THR A 80 2.25 18.55 6.54
CA THR A 80 3.66 18.94 6.74
C THR A 80 3.90 20.29 7.40
N GLY A 81 2.90 21.18 7.43
CA GLY A 81 3.04 22.50 8.07
C GLY A 81 3.15 22.45 9.60
N LEU A 82 2.90 21.30 10.22
CA LEU A 82 2.76 21.16 11.68
C LEU A 82 3.89 20.33 12.32
N GLY A 83 4.97 20.06 11.58
CA GLY A 83 6.14 19.33 12.11
C GLY A 83 5.93 17.82 12.24
N PHE A 84 4.94 17.26 11.54
CA PHE A 84 4.68 15.83 11.51
C PHE A 84 5.49 15.17 10.40
N GLU A 85 6.51 14.39 10.77
CA GLU A 85 7.14 13.43 9.85
C GLU A 85 6.12 12.32 9.57
N LEU A 86 5.73 12.15 8.30
CA LEU A 86 4.84 11.05 7.91
C LEU A 86 5.55 9.69 8.09
N GLU A 87 4.73 8.65 8.32
CA GLU A 87 5.07 7.21 8.47
C GLU A 87 5.99 6.59 7.39
N ILE A 88 6.27 7.34 6.32
CA ILE A 88 6.98 6.93 5.12
C ILE A 88 8.50 7.13 5.20
N LEU A 89 9.00 8.00 6.08
CA LEU A 89 10.44 8.27 6.15
C LEU A 89 11.22 7.20 6.95
N SER A 90 10.55 6.43 7.80
CA SER A 90 11.15 5.31 8.52
C SER A 90 10.05 4.37 8.97
N PHE A 91 10.06 3.11 8.53
CA PHE A 91 9.20 2.09 9.10
C PHE A 91 10.01 1.17 10.02
N PRO A 92 9.65 1.05 11.32
CA PRO A 92 8.56 1.74 12.01
C PRO A 92 8.87 3.22 12.31
N PRO A 93 7.86 4.11 12.34
CA PRO A 93 8.03 5.51 12.70
C PRO A 93 8.51 5.63 14.15
N SER A 94 9.52 6.45 14.39
CA SER A 94 10.12 6.65 15.73
C SER A 94 9.16 7.28 16.74
N THR A 95 8.08 7.91 16.26
CA THR A 95 7.16 8.77 17.02
C THR A 95 5.75 8.22 17.22
N GLY A 96 5.42 7.04 16.64
CA GLY A 96 4.09 6.45 16.74
C GLY A 96 3.02 7.16 15.89
N PRO A 97 1.74 6.75 15.98
CA PRO A 97 0.66 7.34 15.18
C PRO A 97 0.42 8.81 15.56
N LEU A 98 0.12 9.64 14.56
CA LEU A 98 -0.15 11.06 14.73
C LEU A 98 -1.33 11.29 15.69
N ALA A 99 -1.10 12.04 16.78
CA ALA A 99 -2.12 12.36 17.78
C ALA A 99 -2.03 13.83 18.24
N VAL A 100 -3.19 14.44 18.47
CA VAL A 100 -3.32 15.81 18.94
C VAL A 100 -3.76 15.82 20.41
N TYR A 101 -2.98 16.49 21.26
CA TYR A 101 -3.18 16.47 22.72
C TYR A 101 -3.72 17.78 23.31
N LYS A 102 -3.74 18.87 22.53
CA LYS A 102 -4.17 20.20 22.96
C LYS A 102 -5.27 20.71 22.06
N GLN A 103 -6.29 21.35 22.64
CA GLN A 103 -7.42 21.91 21.89
C GLN A 103 -6.99 22.96 20.85
N HIS A 104 -6.05 23.85 21.17
CA HIS A 104 -5.60 24.85 20.20
C HIS A 104 -4.93 24.19 18.97
N THR A 105 -4.13 23.15 19.20
CA THR A 105 -3.43 22.41 18.14
C THR A 105 -4.42 21.63 17.26
N PHE A 106 -5.57 21.24 17.81
CA PHE A 106 -6.65 20.64 17.01
C PHE A 106 -7.23 21.65 16.01
N PHE A 107 -7.48 22.89 16.43
CA PHE A 107 -7.97 23.93 15.52
C PHE A 107 -6.91 24.36 14.51
N GLU A 108 -5.65 24.50 14.92
CA GLU A 108 -4.53 24.76 13.99
C GLU A 108 -4.40 23.65 12.93
N PHE A 109 -4.54 22.40 13.34
CA PHE A 109 -4.52 21.26 12.44
C PHE A 109 -5.66 21.31 11.43
N LEU A 110 -6.87 21.59 11.90
CA LEU A 110 -8.05 21.69 11.05
C LEU A 110 -7.95 22.86 10.08
N ASP A 111 -7.45 24.02 10.54
CA ASP A 111 -7.21 25.20 9.72
C ASP A 111 -6.20 24.90 8.62
N PHE A 112 -5.10 24.23 8.97
CA PHE A 112 -4.08 23.83 8.00
C PHE A 112 -4.67 22.90 6.93
N ALA A 113 -5.39 21.85 7.33
CA ALA A 113 -5.99 20.89 6.40
C ALA A 113 -7.00 21.54 5.46
N ILE A 114 -7.87 22.42 5.97
CA ILE A 114 -8.87 23.13 5.16
C ILE A 114 -8.20 24.11 4.19
N ASN A 115 -7.25 24.91 4.66
CA ASN A 115 -6.53 25.87 3.82
C ASN A 115 -5.69 25.16 2.73
N ALA A 116 -5.05 24.04 3.05
CA ALA A 116 -4.32 23.21 2.08
C ALA A 116 -5.26 22.64 1.01
N HIS A 117 -6.45 22.18 1.40
CA HIS A 117 -7.45 21.69 0.45
C HIS A 117 -7.93 22.81 -0.50
N ILE A 118 -8.22 23.99 0.04
CA ILE A 118 -8.72 25.15 -0.75
C ILE A 118 -7.67 25.67 -1.74
N ASN A 119 -6.38 25.52 -1.41
CA ASN A 119 -5.27 25.94 -2.25
C ASN A 119 -4.61 24.77 -2.97
N VAL A 120 -5.27 23.61 -3.08
CA VAL A 120 -4.65 22.39 -3.63
C VAL A 120 -4.14 22.57 -5.07
N GLN A 121 -4.83 23.36 -5.89
CA GLN A 121 -4.43 23.60 -7.29
C GLN A 121 -3.19 24.50 -7.44
N GLU A 122 -2.97 25.43 -6.50
CA GLU A 122 -1.84 26.37 -6.54
C GLU A 122 -0.67 25.93 -5.66
N GLY A 123 -0.97 25.27 -4.54
CA GLY A 123 -0.01 24.88 -3.51
C GLY A 123 0.54 23.46 -3.65
N ALA A 124 -0.07 22.61 -4.47
CA ALA A 124 0.43 21.26 -4.69
C ALA A 124 1.42 21.20 -5.86
N ILE A 125 2.42 20.32 -5.70
CA ILE A 125 3.38 20.00 -6.78
C ILE A 125 2.72 19.09 -7.84
N GLY A 126 1.71 18.30 -7.44
CA GLY A 126 0.99 17.39 -8.32
C GLY A 126 -0.22 18.03 -9.03
N PRO A 127 -0.71 17.43 -10.13
CA PRO A 127 -1.84 17.95 -10.90
C PRO A 127 -3.18 17.62 -10.22
N TYR A 128 -3.40 18.12 -9.02
CA TYR A 128 -4.64 17.92 -8.26
C TYR A 128 -5.71 18.91 -8.68
N SER A 129 -6.96 18.45 -8.78
CA SER A 129 -8.12 19.27 -9.10
C SER A 129 -9.33 18.84 -8.28
N TYR A 130 -10.36 19.69 -8.19
CA TYR A 130 -11.61 19.38 -7.52
C TYR A 130 -12.49 18.49 -8.39
N ASP A 131 -13.25 17.58 -7.77
CA ASP A 131 -14.21 16.67 -8.42
C ASP A 131 -15.50 17.38 -8.91
N THR A 132 -15.43 18.69 -9.12
CA THR A 132 -16.54 19.47 -9.66
C THR A 132 -16.30 19.73 -11.14
N PHE A 133 -17.35 19.59 -11.95
CA PHE A 133 -17.29 19.77 -13.41
C PHE A 133 -16.70 21.13 -13.84
N ASP A 134 -16.97 22.19 -13.07
CA ASP A 134 -16.52 23.55 -13.37
C ASP A 134 -15.17 23.91 -12.71
N GLY A 135 -14.51 22.95 -12.04
CA GLY A 135 -13.31 23.21 -11.24
C GLY A 135 -13.55 24.13 -10.03
N ALA A 136 -14.81 24.35 -9.65
CA ALA A 136 -15.20 25.08 -8.46
C ALA A 136 -14.67 24.38 -7.19
N LYS A 137 -14.40 25.15 -6.14
CA LYS A 137 -13.92 24.57 -4.87
C LYS A 137 -14.91 23.53 -4.36
N ALA A 138 -14.42 22.31 -4.09
CA ALA A 138 -15.26 21.25 -3.55
C ALA A 138 -15.83 21.65 -2.18
N LEU A 139 -17.08 21.27 -1.92
CA LEU A 139 -17.74 21.52 -0.63
C LEU A 139 -17.10 20.65 0.45
N ILE A 140 -16.44 21.28 1.43
CA ILE A 140 -15.88 20.59 2.59
C ILE A 140 -16.99 20.35 3.61
N LYS A 141 -17.10 19.13 4.13
CA LYS A 141 -18.06 18.75 5.18
C LYS A 141 -17.31 18.30 6.42
N PHE A 142 -17.58 18.94 7.55
CA PHE A 142 -17.06 18.55 8.84
C PHE A 142 -18.09 17.69 9.57
N CYS A 143 -17.70 16.51 10.02
CA CYS A 143 -18.56 15.59 10.77
C CYS A 143 -17.94 15.29 12.13
N LEU A 144 -18.76 15.33 13.17
CA LEU A 144 -18.38 15.03 14.54
C LEU A 144 -19.24 13.87 15.04
N GLU A 145 -18.60 12.78 15.43
CA GLU A 145 -19.26 11.64 16.05
C GLU A 145 -19.09 11.73 17.58
N ARG A 146 -20.21 11.70 18.31
CA ARG A 146 -20.25 11.78 19.77
C ARG A 146 -21.13 10.67 20.32
N TYR A 147 -20.85 10.21 21.54
CA TYR A 147 -21.76 9.27 22.21
C TYR A 147 -23.11 9.94 22.49
N SER A 148 -24.20 9.24 22.16
CA SER A 148 -25.57 9.80 22.17
C SER A 148 -26.04 10.19 23.56
N ASN A 149 -25.61 9.47 24.61
CA ASN A 149 -26.00 9.73 25.99
C ASN A 149 -24.79 9.56 26.90
N ARG A 150 -24.17 10.69 27.28
CA ARG A 150 -23.23 10.76 28.39
C ARG A 150 -23.90 11.54 29.52
N LYS A 151 -24.43 10.83 30.52
CA LYS A 151 -24.88 11.47 31.77
C LYS A 151 -23.77 11.30 32.79
N THR A 152 -23.12 12.39 33.13
CA THR A 152 -22.19 12.47 34.25
C THR A 152 -22.97 12.92 35.47
N PHE A 153 -23.14 12.03 36.45
CA PHE A 153 -23.72 12.41 37.73
C PHE A 153 -22.60 12.98 38.60
N GLU A 154 -22.49 14.31 38.69
CA GLU A 154 -21.46 15.00 39.48
C GLU A 154 -21.45 14.59 40.95
N PHE A 155 -22.60 14.18 41.50
CA PHE A 155 -22.73 13.78 42.89
C PHE A 155 -22.20 12.37 43.20
N ASN A 156 -22.20 11.46 42.21
CA ASN A 156 -21.85 10.04 42.41
C ASN A 156 -20.62 9.59 41.60
N GLU A 157 -20.01 10.49 40.82
CA GLU A 157 -18.98 10.18 39.82
C GLU A 157 -19.37 9.04 38.84
N ALA A 158 -20.66 8.71 38.79
CA ALA A 158 -21.17 7.64 37.96
C ALA A 158 -21.39 8.17 36.54
N VAL A 159 -20.83 7.47 35.56
CA VAL A 159 -21.01 7.77 34.14
C VAL A 159 -21.93 6.71 33.56
N GLU A 160 -23.16 7.11 33.23
CA GLU A 160 -24.03 6.27 32.42
C GLU A 160 -23.62 6.47 30.96
N PHE A 161 -23.12 5.38 30.37
CA PHE A 161 -22.59 5.38 29.01
C PHE A 161 -23.44 4.48 28.12
N ASN A 162 -24.18 5.10 27.20
CA ASN A 162 -24.86 4.35 26.15
C ASN A 162 -23.91 4.16 24.97
N LYS A 163 -23.86 2.94 24.41
CA LYS A 163 -23.00 2.61 23.26
C LYS A 163 -23.43 3.27 21.96
N GLY A 164 -24.63 3.86 21.90
CA GLY A 164 -25.07 4.61 20.73
C GLY A 164 -24.16 5.80 20.43
N THR A 165 -23.80 5.97 19.16
CA THR A 165 -23.14 7.18 18.65
C THR A 165 -24.12 8.00 17.84
N ASN A 166 -23.97 9.32 17.88
CA ASN A 166 -24.68 10.27 17.05
C ASN A 166 -23.67 11.09 16.25
N THR A 167 -23.90 11.19 14.95
CA THR A 167 -23.02 11.90 14.02
C THR A 167 -23.71 13.18 13.56
N THR A 168 -23.14 14.32 13.91
CA THR A 168 -23.59 15.63 13.43
C THR A 168 -22.61 16.13 12.38
N CYS A 169 -23.11 16.71 11.29
CA CYS A 169 -22.24 17.25 10.24
C CYS A 169 -22.68 18.65 9.83
N ILE A 170 -21.70 19.48 9.48
CA ILE A 170 -21.90 20.83 8.97
C ILE A 170 -21.07 21.03 7.70
N ASN A 171 -21.63 21.78 6.77
CA ASN A 171 -20.92 22.15 5.55
C ASN A 171 -20.11 23.42 5.82
N ILE A 172 -18.84 23.40 5.46
CA ILE A 172 -17.96 24.58 5.53
C ILE A 172 -18.12 25.33 4.22
N SER A 173 -19.18 26.13 4.13
CA SER A 173 -19.43 27.03 3.00
C SER A 173 -18.67 28.34 3.16
N GLY A 174 -17.98 28.79 2.11
CA GLY A 174 -17.32 30.11 2.11
C GLY A 174 -15.90 30.13 2.66
N ALA A 175 -15.27 28.98 2.88
CA ALA A 175 -13.88 28.94 3.29
C ALA A 175 -12.96 29.56 2.20
N SER A 176 -12.18 30.55 2.62
CA SER A 176 -11.23 31.29 1.78
C SER A 176 -9.79 31.02 2.22
N ARG A 177 -8.81 31.66 1.57
CA ARG A 177 -7.43 31.68 2.06
C ARG A 177 -7.42 32.32 3.45
N ASN A 178 -6.82 31.65 4.42
CA ASN A 178 -6.80 32.00 5.85
C ASN A 178 -8.14 31.72 6.56
N PHE A 179 -8.76 30.58 6.28
CA PHE A 179 -9.89 30.09 7.06
C PHE A 179 -9.48 29.81 8.52
N SER A 180 -10.30 30.27 9.48
CA SER A 180 -10.22 29.88 10.89
C SER A 180 -11.44 29.04 11.29
N SER A 181 -11.19 27.78 11.63
CA SER A 181 -12.20 26.83 12.10
C SER A 181 -12.73 27.20 13.48
N GLN A 182 -11.88 27.77 14.34
CA GLN A 182 -12.28 28.17 15.68
C GLN A 182 -13.33 29.29 15.64
N GLU A 183 -13.14 30.28 14.78
CA GLU A 183 -14.11 31.37 14.58
C GLU A 183 -15.39 30.84 13.93
N PHE A 184 -15.24 30.06 12.85
CA PHE A 184 -16.37 29.49 12.13
C PHE A 184 -17.29 28.67 13.04
N PHE A 185 -16.75 27.81 13.90
CA PHE A 185 -17.57 26.98 14.77
C PHE A 185 -18.22 27.75 15.92
N LYS A 186 -17.62 28.86 16.38
CA LYS A 186 -18.26 29.76 17.34
C LYS A 186 -19.46 30.45 16.72
N ASP A 187 -19.32 30.94 15.49
CA ASP A 187 -20.40 31.65 14.79
C ASP A 187 -21.61 30.76 14.52
N VAL A 188 -21.38 29.48 14.19
CA VAL A 188 -22.46 28.50 13.98
C VAL A 188 -22.95 27.82 15.28
N ASN A 189 -22.47 28.25 16.45
CA ASN A 189 -22.77 27.64 17.76
C ASN A 189 -22.58 26.12 17.78
N TYR A 190 -21.54 25.62 17.10
CA TYR A 190 -21.28 24.19 16.96
C TYR A 190 -20.29 23.63 17.98
N TRP A 191 -19.50 24.52 18.60
CA TRP A 191 -18.49 24.19 19.61
C TRP A 191 -18.52 25.16 20.78
#